data_AF-A0A956H5H0-F1
#
_entry.id   AF-A0A956H5H0-F1
#
_cell.length_a   1.000
_cell.length_b   1.000
_cell.length_c   1.000
_cell.angle_alpha   90.00
_cell.angle_beta   90.00
_cell.angle_gamma   90.00
#
_symmetry.space_group_name_H-M   'P 1'
#
loop_
_entity.id
_entity.type
_entity.pdbx_description
1 polymer ?
#
loop_
_entity_poly.entity_id
_entity_poly.type
_entity_poly.pdbx_seq_one_letter_code
_entity_poly.pdbx_strand_id
1 'polypeptide(L)'
;MAIGLVLLATAVGAGTYLFAKSKKATDGTAAVAGVATGAGAAAAVVLVQALMPVLIVAGIIGLPAAGFYYLGKSKGERKALGPGRDNY
;
A
#
# COMPACT_ATOMS: atom_id res chain seq x y z
N MET A 1 -22.71 4.19 2.21
CA MET A 1 -21.50 3.31 2.25
C MET A 1 -21.65 2.04 1.42
N ALA A 2 -22.72 1.26 1.56
CA ALA A 2 -22.88 -0.03 0.87
C ALA A 2 -22.78 0.07 -0.67
N ILE A 3 -23.43 1.05 -1.29
CA ILE A 3 -23.40 1.24 -2.75
C ILE A 3 -21.97 1.51 -3.26
N GLY A 4 -21.19 2.35 -2.56
CA GLY A 4 -19.81 2.64 -2.95
C GLY A 4 -18.88 1.41 -2.84
N LEU A 5 -19.07 0.59 -1.80
CA LEU A 5 -18.35 -0.68 -1.64
C LEU A 5 -18.71 -1.68 -2.73
N VAL A 6 -19.99 -1.79 -3.09
CA VAL A 6 -20.45 -2.66 -4.18
C VAL A 6 -19.87 -2.20 -5.51
N LEU A 7 -19.89 -0.90 -5.81
CA LEU A 7 -19.29 -0.35 -7.03
C LEU A 7 -17.78 -0.60 -7.09
N LEU A 8 -17.06 -0.41 -5.98
CA LEU A 8 -15.63 -0.69 -5.90
C LEU A 8 -15.33 -2.18 -6.10
N ALA A 9 -16.05 -3.06 -5.39
CA ALA A 9 -15.89 -4.51 -5.51
C ALA A 9 -16.15 -4.98 -6.94
N THR A 10 -17.18 -4.41 -7.59
CA THR A 10 -17.53 -4.72 -8.98
C THR A 10 -16.47 -4.22 -9.95
N ALA A 11 -15.97 -2.99 -9.78
CA ALA A 11 -14.93 -2.42 -10.63
C ALA A 11 -13.61 -3.19 -10.51
N VAL A 12 -13.19 -3.50 -9.28
CA VAL A 12 -11.97 -4.29 -9.02
C VAL A 12 -12.14 -5.72 -9.55
N GLY A 13 -13.28 -6.37 -9.29
CA GLY A 13 -13.54 -7.72 -9.76
C GLY A 13 -13.61 -7.81 -11.29
N ALA A 14 -14.26 -6.86 -11.95
CA ALA A 14 -14.29 -6.76 -13.40
C ALA A 14 -12.90 -6.49 -14.00
N GLY A 15 -12.11 -5.61 -13.36
CA GLY A 15 -10.72 -5.35 -13.75
C GLY A 15 -9.85 -6.59 -13.65
N THR A 16 -9.96 -7.34 -12.56
CA THR A 16 -9.21 -8.60 -12.38
C THR A 16 -9.66 -9.68 -13.37
N TYR A 17 -10.96 -9.78 -13.65
CA TYR A 17 -11.47 -10.69 -14.67
C TYR A 17 -10.86 -10.39 -16.05
N LEU A 18 -10.90 -9.13 -16.48
CA LEU A 18 -10.31 -8.68 -17.76
C LEU A 18 -8.80 -8.90 -17.78
N PHE A 19 -8.11 -8.63 -16.67
CA PHE A 19 -6.68 -8.90 -16.54
C PHE A 19 -6.36 -10.41 -16.67
N ALA A 20 -7.11 -11.27 -15.98
CA ALA A 20 -6.95 -12.72 -16.08
C ALA A 20 -7.20 -13.21 -17.51
N LYS A 21 -8.22 -12.67 -18.20
CA LYS A 21 -8.47 -12.94 -19.63
C LYS A 21 -7.33 -12.47 -20.52
N SER A 22 -6.74 -11.30 -20.25
CA SER A 22 -5.57 -10.81 -20.99
C SER A 22 -4.36 -11.75 -20.87
N LYS A 23 -4.30 -12.53 -19.78
CA LYS A 23 -3.27 -13.55 -19.52
C LYS A 23 -3.67 -14.95 -20.02
N LYS A 24 -4.73 -15.06 -20.84
CA LYS A 24 -5.26 -16.32 -21.39
C LYS A 24 -5.73 -17.32 -20.32
N ALA A 25 -6.18 -16.84 -19.16
CA ALA A 25 -6.84 -17.70 -18.19
C ALA A 25 -8.20 -18.20 -18.73
N THR A 26 -8.62 -19.39 -18.28
CA THR A 26 -9.96 -19.91 -18.59
C THR A 26 -11.05 -19.02 -17.97
N ASP A 27 -12.27 -19.06 -18.53
CA ASP A 27 -13.41 -18.30 -18.01
C ASP A 27 -13.68 -18.58 -16.53
N GLY A 28 -13.58 -19.84 -16.11
CA GLY A 28 -13.74 -20.24 -14.71
C GLY A 28 -12.67 -19.65 -13.80
N THR A 29 -11.40 -19.68 -14.22
CA THR A 29 -10.30 -19.10 -13.44
C THR A 29 -10.41 -17.57 -13.36
N ALA A 30 -10.76 -16.92 -14.48
CA ALA A 30 -10.95 -15.47 -14.52
C ALA A 30 -12.11 -15.02 -13.64
N ALA A 31 -13.23 -15.76 -13.64
CA ALA A 31 -14.40 -15.48 -12.80
C ALA A 31 -14.07 -15.62 -11.31
N VAL A 32 -13.38 -16.71 -10.91
CA VAL A 32 -12.96 -16.90 -9.52
C VAL A 32 -11.98 -15.82 -9.08
N ALA A 33 -11.01 -15.45 -9.93
CA ALA A 33 -10.08 -14.37 -9.64
C ALA A 33 -10.82 -13.02 -9.48
N GLY A 34 -11.76 -12.71 -10.37
CA GLY A 34 -12.58 -11.51 -10.30
C GLY A 34 -13.40 -11.42 -9.00
N VAL A 35 -14.12 -12.49 -8.66
CA VAL A 35 -14.92 -12.54 -7.43
C VAL A 35 -14.04 -12.47 -6.18
N ALA A 36 -12.94 -13.24 -6.14
CA ALA A 36 -12.03 -13.25 -4.99
C ALA A 36 -11.37 -11.89 -4.76
N THR A 37 -10.90 -11.22 -5.81
CA THR A 37 -10.28 -9.90 -5.68
C THR A 37 -11.32 -8.81 -5.38
N GLY A 38 -12.51 -8.86 -5.99
CA GLY A 38 -13.60 -7.92 -5.67
C GLY A 38 -14.06 -8.02 -4.22
N ALA A 39 -14.27 -9.24 -3.71
CA ALA A 39 -14.61 -9.49 -2.31
C ALA A 39 -13.46 -9.10 -1.37
N GLY A 40 -12.22 -9.44 -1.71
CA GLY A 40 -11.03 -9.07 -0.95
C GLY A 40 -10.84 -7.56 -0.84
N ALA A 41 -11.10 -6.81 -1.93
CA ALA A 41 -11.03 -5.36 -1.92
C ALA A 41 -12.08 -4.72 -1.01
N ALA A 42 -13.33 -5.23 -1.02
CA ALA A 42 -14.37 -4.77 -0.11
C ALA A 42 -13.99 -5.04 1.36
N ALA A 43 -13.48 -6.24 1.66
CA ALA A 43 -13.03 -6.60 3.00
C ALA A 43 -11.85 -5.71 3.47
N ALA A 44 -10.89 -5.45 2.59
CA ALA A 44 -9.75 -4.57 2.89
C ALA A 44 -10.20 -3.15 3.24
N VAL A 45 -11.17 -2.59 2.50
CA VAL A 45 -11.70 -1.25 2.81
C VAL A 45 -12.39 -1.21 4.17
N VAL A 46 -13.18 -2.23 4.51
CA VAL A 46 -13.81 -2.34 5.83
C VAL A 46 -12.76 -2.44 6.93
N LEU A 47 -11.70 -3.24 6.71
CA LEU A 47 -10.61 -3.39 7.66
C LEU A 47 -9.83 -2.08 7.84
N VAL A 48 -9.52 -1.38 6.75
CA VAL A 48 -8.86 -0.06 6.80
C VAL A 48 -9.73 0.94 7.54
N GLN A 49 -11.03 0.98 7.30
CA GLN A 49 -11.93 1.88 8.05
C GLN A 49 -12.01 1.54 9.53
N ALA A 50 -12.00 0.25 9.89
CA ALA A 50 -11.96 -0.18 11.29
C ALA A 50 -10.62 0.17 11.97
N LEU A 51 -9.52 0.10 11.21
CA LEU A 51 -8.17 0.41 11.69
C LEU A 51 -7.79 1.89 11.55
N MET A 52 -8.59 2.72 10.85
CA MET A 52 -8.32 4.14 10.62
C MET A 52 -7.99 4.90 11.92
N PRO A 53 -8.70 4.72 13.05
CA PRO A 53 -8.34 5.38 14.30
C PRO A 53 -6.92 5.03 14.77
N VAL A 54 -6.54 3.75 14.65
CA VAL A 54 -5.20 3.26 15.01
C VAL A 54 -4.16 3.78 14.02
N LEU A 55 -4.47 3.78 12.72
CA LEU A 55 -3.60 4.29 11.66
C LEU A 55 -3.37 5.80 11.77
N ILE A 56 -4.38 6.57 12.20
CA ILE A 56 -4.25 8.00 12.47
C ILE A 56 -3.29 8.22 13.64
N VAL A 57 -3.46 7.49 14.75
CA VAL A 57 -2.56 7.59 15.91
C VAL A 57 -1.13 7.16 15.54
N ALA A 58 -0.99 6.05 14.82
CA ALA A 58 0.28 5.58 14.31
C ALA A 58 0.90 6.58 13.30
N GLY A 59 0.09 7.29 12.52
CA GLY A 59 0.55 8.35 11.63
C GLY A 59 1.04 9.57 12.39
N ILE A 60 0.26 10.06 13.36
CA ILE A 60 0.57 11.25 14.15
C ILE A 60 1.77 11.03 15.08
N ILE A 61 1.92 9.84 15.65
CA ILE A 61 3.01 9.55 16.59
C ILE A 61 4.19 8.90 15.87
N GLY A 62 3.91 7.93 15.00
CA GLY A 62 4.92 7.12 14.32
C GLY A 62 5.64 7.84 13.18
N LEU A 63 4.99 8.67 12.36
CA LEU A 63 5.73 9.43 11.33
C LEU A 63 6.69 10.44 11.95
N PRO A 64 6.31 11.24 12.97
CA PRO A 64 7.26 12.11 13.64
C PRO A 64 8.35 11.32 14.36
N ALA A 65 8.04 10.21 15.04
CA ALA A 65 9.06 9.38 15.69
C ALA A 65 10.08 8.80 14.68
N ALA A 66 9.61 8.30 13.53
CA ALA A 66 10.48 7.87 12.44
C ALA A 66 11.28 9.04 11.87
N GLY A 67 10.63 10.20 11.65
CA GLY A 67 11.28 11.43 11.20
C GLY A 67 12.39 11.89 12.15
N PHE A 68 12.12 11.93 13.46
CA PHE A 68 13.10 12.26 14.50
C PHE A 68 14.22 11.21 14.58
N TYR A 69 13.90 9.92 14.42
CA TYR A 69 14.90 8.87 14.37
C TYR A 69 15.85 9.04 13.17
N TYR A 70 15.33 9.29 11.96
CA TYR A 70 16.16 9.50 10.77
C TYR A 70 16.89 10.86 10.77
N LEU A 71 16.28 11.92 11.33
CA LEU A 71 16.93 13.21 11.54
C LEU A 71 18.02 13.14 12.62
N GLY A 72 17.82 12.34 13.68
CA GLY A 72 18.81 12.09 14.71
C GLY A 72 19.96 11.22 14.20
N LYS A 73 19.65 10.17 13.43
CA LYS A 73 20.64 9.30 12.80
C LYS A 73 21.54 10.05 11.81
N SER A 74 20.97 10.95 11.01
CA SER A 74 21.74 11.79 10.07
C SER A 74 22.62 12.85 10.75
N LYS A 75 22.38 13.20 12.01
CA LYS A 75 23.28 14.08 12.81
C LYS A 75 24.47 13.34 13.40
N GLY A 76 24.35 12.04 13.66
CA GLY A 76 25.43 11.18 14.16
C GLY A 76 26.37 10.70 13.04
N GLU A 77 25.82 10.45 11.86
CA GLU A 77 26.59 10.21 10.64
C GLU A 77 26.98 11.56 10.01
N ARG A 78 27.89 12.29 10.66
CA ARG A 78 28.76 13.18 9.87
C ARG A 78 29.40 12.26 8.85
N LYS A 79 28.92 12.28 7.60
CA LYS A 79 29.62 11.67 6.47
C LYS A 79 31.06 12.10 6.64
N ALA A 80 31.92 11.17 7.04
CA ALA A 80 33.35 11.39 7.00
C ALA A 80 33.59 11.84 5.56
N LEU A 81 33.92 13.11 5.38
CA LEU A 81 34.44 13.60 4.12
C LEU A 81 35.55 12.61 3.78
N GLY A 82 35.34 11.81 2.72
CA GLY A 82 36.37 10.90 2.25
C GLY A 82 37.65 11.70 2.11
N PRO A 83 38.82 11.12 2.45
CA PRO A 83 40.06 11.87 2.60
C PRO A 83 40.22 12.80 1.40
N GLY A 84 40.26 14.11 1.71
CA GLY A 84 40.51 15.13 0.71
C GLY A 84 41.71 14.70 -0.10
N ARG A 85 41.52 14.50 -1.40
CA ARG A 85 42.66 14.48 -2.30
C ARG A 85 43.08 15.93 -2.44
N ASP A 86 43.97 16.32 -1.55
CA ASP A 86 44.82 17.49 -1.65
C ASP A 86 45.78 17.21 -2.83
N ASN A 87 45.26 17.33 -4.05
CA ASN A 87 46.08 17.24 -5.25
C ASN A 87 46.85 18.57 -5.38
N TYR A 88 48.05 18.59 -4.81
CA TYR A 88 49.16 19.40 -5.33
C TYR A 88 49.66 18.81 -6.66
#